data_AF-A0A1G0HRT8-F1
#
_entry.id   AF-A0A1G0HRT8-F1
#
_cell.length_a   1.000
_cell.length_b   1.000
_cell.length_c   1.000
_cell.angle_alpha   90.00
_cell.angle_beta   90.00
_cell.angle_gamma   90.00
#
_symmetry.space_group_name_H-M   'P 1'
#
loop_
_entity.id
_entity.type
_entity.pdbx_description
1 polymer ?
#
loop_
_entity_poly.entity_id
_entity_poly.type
_entity_poly.pdbx_seq_one_letter_code
_entity_poly.pdbx_strand_id
1 'polypeptide(L)'
;MIISFGQALLLLMDHHRGDKELLAKIKRLYLLGIPNQPADSDVSRQFMRALLNDDVLQDYQISVDPDVISEDSSRRLFETHLAFETLKAVITRLNRVDVVSHYTALYAMLPISSQAAFNGYFTGSAPAGVATEFADAVSQLHVNPHFKIFSPTDLNKMELLLRIGLLGVIIARIFDLPLDIYGRGFFSLAARGRTVKEPPTVAVGRLTTLSRGLMKSYMPTFYGDITHRDSGFSYLKPADAYQFKRGTAWPEYHFSSLIHPFSGSISGTMLILLRACKHLANQENLLFNTREKMGNFLVCFSSLLLCHSGGHSFFEFLAPLEIPEVRCAFSFIPGFEQLNLATLLMDGNEQAVDTALEKAIEYNTHILKLRAVHEDIKNLTTALKKP
;
A
#
# COMPACT_ATOMS: atom_id res chain seq x y z
N MET A 1 -11.27 26.00 3.45
CA MET A 1 -11.55 24.56 3.18
C MET A 1 -10.65 23.68 4.04
N ILE A 2 -11.12 22.55 4.60
CA ILE A 2 -10.25 21.60 5.34
C ILE A 2 -9.54 20.66 4.36
N ILE A 3 -8.23 20.50 4.50
CA ILE A 3 -7.41 19.56 3.72
C ILE A 3 -6.51 18.73 4.64
N SER A 4 -6.06 17.57 4.16
CA SER A 4 -5.05 16.78 4.87
C SER A 4 -3.66 17.44 4.80
N PHE A 5 -2.75 16.98 5.64
CA PHE A 5 -1.33 17.31 5.52
C PHE A 5 -0.74 16.91 4.15
N GLY A 6 -1.10 15.73 3.63
CA GLY A 6 -0.67 15.27 2.31
C GLY A 6 -1.09 16.20 1.17
N GLN A 7 -2.36 16.64 1.17
CA GLN A 7 -2.86 17.59 0.17
C GLN A 7 -2.14 18.94 0.24
N ALA A 8 -1.80 19.42 1.44
CA ALA A 8 -1.02 20.65 1.61
C ALA A 8 0.38 20.53 1.00
N LEU A 9 1.06 19.40 1.19
CA LEU A 9 2.37 19.16 0.56
C LEU A 9 2.27 19.13 -0.97
N LEU A 10 1.20 18.58 -1.54
CA LEU A 10 1.01 18.60 -3.01
C LEU A 10 0.84 20.03 -3.55
N LEU A 11 0.13 20.90 -2.83
CA LEU A 11 0.00 22.32 -3.19
C LEU A 11 1.36 23.02 -3.15
N LEU A 12 2.15 22.76 -2.11
CA LEU A 12 3.51 23.31 -1.98
C LEU A 12 4.43 22.80 -3.10
N MET A 13 4.36 21.52 -3.47
CA MET A 13 5.15 20.98 -4.58
C MET A 13 4.81 21.67 -5.90
N ASP A 14 3.52 21.92 -6.15
CA ASP A 14 3.07 22.57 -7.38
C ASP A 14 3.49 24.05 -7.43
N HIS A 15 3.41 24.75 -6.28
CA HIS A 15 3.86 26.13 -6.15
C HIS A 15 5.38 26.27 -6.31
N HIS A 16 6.16 25.39 -5.67
CA HIS A 16 7.63 25.46 -5.61
C HIS A 16 8.35 24.62 -6.68
N ARG A 17 7.72 24.35 -7.83
CA ARG A 17 8.32 23.55 -8.92
C ARG A 17 9.71 24.04 -9.36
N GLY A 18 9.99 25.33 -9.22
CA GLY A 18 11.26 25.95 -9.59
C GLY A 18 12.40 25.72 -8.58
N ASP A 19 12.10 25.46 -7.31
CA ASP A 19 13.10 25.23 -6.27
C ASP A 19 13.36 23.73 -6.10
N LYS A 20 14.40 23.24 -6.77
CA LYS A 20 14.75 21.81 -6.76
C LYS A 20 15.12 21.28 -5.39
N GLU A 21 15.76 22.09 -4.54
CA GLU A 21 16.22 21.64 -3.22
C GLU A 21 15.02 21.52 -2.27
N LEU A 22 14.17 22.56 -2.25
CA LEU A 22 12.95 22.55 -1.46
C LEU A 22 12.01 21.43 -1.93
N LEU A 23 11.84 21.28 -3.24
CA LEU A 23 11.01 20.23 -3.82
C LEU A 23 11.51 18.84 -3.41
N ALA A 24 12.81 18.57 -3.44
CA ALA A 24 13.35 17.28 -2.98
C ALA A 24 13.01 16.99 -1.51
N LYS A 25 13.06 18.01 -0.63
CA LYS A 25 12.68 17.88 0.78
C LYS A 25 11.18 17.62 0.94
N ILE A 26 10.33 18.35 0.22
CA ILE A 26 8.87 18.16 0.24
C ILE A 26 8.50 16.76 -0.30
N LYS A 27 9.13 16.30 -1.39
CA LYS A 27 8.93 14.95 -1.95
C LYS A 27 9.27 13.85 -0.95
N ARG A 28 10.43 13.97 -0.27
CA ARG A 28 10.84 13.02 0.78
C ARG A 28 9.85 13.00 1.93
N LEU A 29 9.42 14.17 2.40
CA LEU A 29 8.42 14.28 3.47
C LEU A 29 7.07 13.71 3.02
N TYR A 30 6.68 13.93 1.76
CA TYR A 30 5.45 13.37 1.23
C TYR A 30 5.55 11.85 1.21
N LEU A 31 6.62 11.26 0.72
CA LEU A 31 6.72 9.80 0.68
C LEU A 31 6.78 9.15 2.07
N LEU A 32 7.59 9.69 2.99
CA LEU A 32 7.93 9.04 4.25
C LEU A 32 7.03 9.46 5.43
N GLY A 33 6.47 10.66 5.36
CA GLY A 33 5.89 11.33 6.51
C GLY A 33 6.95 11.80 7.50
N ILE A 34 6.49 12.25 8.67
CA ILE A 34 7.40 12.63 9.76
C ILE A 34 8.01 11.37 10.37
N PRO A 35 9.33 11.32 10.60
CA PRO A 35 9.95 10.23 11.34
C PRO A 35 9.32 10.09 12.73
N ASN A 36 8.99 8.85 13.10
CA ASN A 36 8.47 8.53 14.42
C ASN A 36 9.56 8.51 15.51
N GLN A 37 10.84 8.64 15.13
CA GLN A 37 11.96 8.68 16.07
C GLN A 37 12.26 10.12 16.55
N PRO A 38 12.49 10.34 17.86
CA PRO A 38 12.61 11.68 18.44
C PRO A 38 13.69 12.58 17.80
N ALA A 39 14.89 12.04 17.57
CA ALA A 39 16.04 12.82 17.12
C ALA A 39 15.86 13.43 15.71
N ASP A 40 15.19 12.72 14.80
CA ASP A 40 14.89 13.22 13.45
C ASP A 40 13.57 14.01 13.40
N SER A 41 12.77 13.95 14.46
CA SER A 41 11.43 14.55 14.48
C SER A 41 11.47 16.07 14.67
N ASP A 42 12.42 16.61 15.42
CA ASP A 42 12.43 18.06 15.75
C ASP A 42 12.80 18.93 14.54
N VAL A 43 13.83 18.54 13.78
CA VAL A 43 14.21 19.23 12.53
C VAL A 43 13.08 19.12 11.50
N SER A 44 12.52 17.92 11.33
CA SER A 44 11.39 17.69 10.42
C SER A 44 10.18 18.53 10.82
N ARG A 45 9.86 18.62 12.12
CA ARG A 45 8.74 19.42 12.64
C ARG A 45 8.97 20.91 12.47
N GLN A 46 10.20 21.40 12.65
CA GLN A 46 10.52 22.80 12.43
C GLN A 46 10.40 23.16 10.94
N PHE A 47 10.95 22.32 10.05
CA PHE A 47 10.81 22.48 8.61
C PHE A 47 9.34 22.49 8.18
N MET A 48 8.53 21.59 8.72
CA MET A 48 7.09 21.61 8.47
C MET A 48 6.41 22.90 8.95
N ARG A 49 6.69 23.36 10.17
CA ARG A 49 6.09 24.60 10.67
C ARG A 49 6.39 25.79 9.77
N ALA A 50 7.59 25.84 9.18
CA ALA A 50 7.93 26.85 8.19
C ALA A 50 7.09 26.70 6.91
N LEU A 51 7.00 25.48 6.37
CA LEU A 51 6.18 25.18 5.18
C LEU A 51 4.69 25.50 5.36
N LEU A 52 4.14 25.28 6.55
CA LEU A 52 2.71 25.51 6.80
C LEU A 52 2.34 27.00 6.87
N ASN A 53 3.32 27.92 6.89
CA ASN A 53 3.10 29.37 6.84
C ASN A 53 3.20 29.94 5.41
N ASP A 54 3.37 29.08 4.40
CA ASP A 54 3.44 29.48 2.99
C ASP A 54 2.13 30.13 2.53
N ASP A 55 2.23 31.11 1.63
CA ASP A 55 1.09 31.91 1.17
C ASP A 55 0.09 31.07 0.37
N VAL A 56 0.55 30.04 -0.35
CA VAL A 56 -0.34 29.12 -1.09
C VAL A 56 -1.32 28.36 -0.19
N LEU A 57 -1.05 28.30 1.12
CA LEU A 57 -1.84 27.55 2.09
C LEU A 57 -2.82 28.41 2.89
N GLN A 58 -2.86 29.74 2.70
CA GLN A 58 -3.64 30.66 3.54
C GLN A 58 -5.15 30.39 3.54
N ASP A 59 -5.71 29.89 2.44
CA ASP A 59 -7.15 29.59 2.30
C ASP A 59 -7.56 28.21 2.87
N TYR A 60 -6.59 27.47 3.41
CA TYR A 60 -6.76 26.09 3.82
C TYR A 60 -6.55 25.90 5.32
N GLN A 61 -7.44 25.10 5.92
CA GLN A 61 -7.25 24.58 7.27
C GLN A 61 -6.63 23.19 7.17
N ILE A 62 -5.37 23.06 7.57
CA ILE A 62 -4.63 21.81 7.47
C ILE A 62 -4.94 20.95 8.69
N SER A 63 -5.54 19.79 8.45
CA SER A 63 -5.91 18.84 9.49
C SER A 63 -4.86 17.75 9.67
N VAL A 64 -4.53 17.49 10.93
CA VAL A 64 -3.74 16.33 11.39
C VAL A 64 -4.64 15.25 11.98
N ASP A 65 -5.96 15.37 11.82
CA ASP A 65 -6.91 14.38 12.32
C ASP A 65 -6.77 13.07 11.52
N PRO A 66 -6.65 11.90 12.21
CA PRO A 66 -6.59 10.58 11.58
C PRO A 66 -7.67 10.29 10.54
N ASP A 67 -8.90 10.77 10.73
CA ASP A 67 -9.99 10.57 9.77
C ASP A 67 -9.71 11.36 8.49
N VAL A 68 -9.21 12.59 8.59
CA VAL A 68 -8.87 13.40 7.40
C VAL A 68 -7.67 12.80 6.65
N ILE A 69 -6.65 12.32 7.37
CA ILE A 69 -5.48 11.64 6.76
C ILE A 69 -5.92 10.33 6.08
N SER A 70 -6.75 9.52 6.75
CA SER A 70 -7.28 8.28 6.20
C SER A 70 -8.17 8.50 4.97
N GLU A 71 -8.85 9.64 4.88
CA GLU A 71 -9.73 10.00 3.76
C GLU A 71 -9.04 10.85 2.67
N ASP A 72 -7.72 11.01 2.72
CA ASP A 72 -6.97 11.68 1.67
C ASP A 72 -6.95 10.85 0.38
N SER A 73 -7.81 11.22 -0.57
CA SER A 73 -7.93 10.57 -1.87
C SER A 73 -6.70 10.82 -2.75
N SER A 74 -6.05 11.98 -2.65
CA SER A 74 -4.84 12.30 -3.42
C SER A 74 -3.67 11.42 -3.00
N ARG A 75 -3.56 11.14 -1.70
CA ARG A 75 -2.57 10.21 -1.16
C ARG A 75 -2.84 8.76 -1.55
N ARG A 76 -4.09 8.31 -1.48
CA ARG A 76 -4.47 6.96 -1.91
C ARG A 76 -4.23 6.74 -3.40
N LEU A 77 -4.49 7.75 -4.21
CA LEU A 77 -4.17 7.75 -5.63
C LEU A 77 -2.66 7.67 -5.84
N PHE A 78 -1.89 8.56 -5.18
CA PHE A 78 -0.43 8.55 -5.22
C PHE A 78 0.15 7.16 -4.96
N GLU A 79 -0.21 6.51 -3.86
CA GLU A 79 0.36 5.19 -3.52
C GLU A 79 -0.01 4.12 -4.54
N THR A 80 -1.22 4.19 -5.11
CA THR A 80 -1.65 3.27 -6.17
C THR A 80 -0.82 3.47 -7.44
N HIS A 81 -0.57 4.73 -7.83
CA HIS A 81 0.32 5.04 -8.95
C HIS A 81 1.77 4.68 -8.67
N LEU A 82 2.28 5.01 -7.48
CA LEU A 82 3.63 4.67 -7.07
C LEU A 82 3.85 3.17 -7.14
N ALA A 83 2.89 2.36 -6.69
CA ALA A 83 2.99 0.91 -6.79
C ALA A 83 3.06 0.42 -8.24
N PHE A 84 2.25 0.98 -9.13
CA PHE A 84 2.28 0.59 -10.54
C PHE A 84 3.60 0.99 -11.22
N GLU A 85 4.04 2.25 -11.04
CA GLU A 85 5.28 2.75 -11.65
C GLU A 85 6.53 2.10 -11.02
N THR A 86 6.51 1.83 -9.73
CA THR A 86 7.59 1.08 -9.05
C THR A 86 7.68 -0.34 -9.60
N LEU A 87 6.53 -1.04 -9.75
CA LEU A 87 6.50 -2.37 -10.34
C LEU A 87 7.08 -2.38 -11.75
N LYS A 88 6.74 -1.39 -12.57
CA LYS A 88 7.32 -1.16 -13.91
C LYS A 88 8.83 -0.97 -13.89
N ALA A 89 9.35 -0.22 -12.91
CA ALA A 89 10.77 0.06 -12.78
C ALA A 89 11.60 -1.13 -12.26
N VAL A 90 11.01 -2.00 -11.42
CA VAL A 90 11.79 -2.96 -10.62
C VAL A 90 11.54 -4.43 -10.95
N ILE A 91 10.47 -4.80 -11.66
CA ILE A 91 10.17 -6.22 -11.97
C ILE A 91 11.28 -6.90 -12.81
N THR A 92 11.97 -6.14 -13.65
CA THR A 92 13.08 -6.62 -14.48
C THR A 92 14.31 -6.97 -13.63
N ARG A 93 14.45 -6.36 -12.44
CA ARG A 93 15.54 -6.62 -11.48
C ARG A 93 15.39 -7.98 -10.78
N LEU A 94 14.21 -8.58 -10.81
CA LEU A 94 13.99 -9.94 -10.31
C LEU A 94 14.51 -10.98 -11.29
N ASN A 95 15.43 -11.83 -10.81
CA ASN A 95 15.87 -13.00 -11.54
C ASN A 95 14.73 -14.05 -11.58
N ARG A 96 14.32 -14.45 -12.78
CA ARG A 96 13.23 -15.42 -12.98
C ARG A 96 13.54 -16.77 -12.35
N VAL A 97 14.78 -17.25 -12.43
CA VAL A 97 15.20 -18.55 -11.86
C VAL A 97 15.05 -18.53 -10.35
N ASP A 98 15.44 -17.43 -9.68
CA ASP A 98 15.28 -17.27 -8.24
C ASP A 98 13.79 -17.30 -7.83
N VAL A 99 12.92 -16.60 -8.57
CA VAL A 99 11.46 -16.57 -8.31
C VAL A 99 10.83 -17.95 -8.50
N VAL A 100 11.17 -18.65 -9.59
CA VAL A 100 10.67 -20.01 -9.87
C VAL A 100 11.14 -20.99 -8.79
N SER A 101 12.41 -20.91 -8.40
CA SER A 101 12.98 -21.80 -7.38
C SER A 101 12.34 -21.54 -6.01
N HIS A 102 12.13 -20.28 -5.64
CA HIS A 102 11.44 -19.91 -4.40
C HIS A 102 9.99 -20.39 -4.39
N TYR A 103 9.25 -20.19 -5.48
CA TYR A 103 7.90 -20.74 -5.64
C TYR A 103 7.90 -22.26 -5.48
N THR A 104 8.83 -22.95 -6.13
CA THR A 104 8.93 -24.42 -6.10
C THR A 104 9.23 -24.94 -4.69
N ALA A 105 10.13 -24.28 -3.97
CA ALA A 105 10.45 -24.61 -2.58
C ALA A 105 9.23 -24.48 -1.67
N LEU A 106 8.47 -23.39 -1.77
CA LEU A 106 7.23 -23.21 -1.00
C LEU A 106 6.14 -24.21 -1.40
N TYR A 107 5.95 -24.43 -2.71
CA TYR A 107 4.94 -25.36 -3.21
C TYR A 107 5.20 -26.79 -2.73
N ALA A 108 6.46 -27.22 -2.69
CA ALA A 108 6.88 -28.53 -2.20
C ALA A 108 6.57 -28.75 -0.70
N MET A 109 6.39 -27.67 0.08
CA MET A 109 5.97 -27.79 1.48
C MET A 109 4.51 -28.22 1.62
N LEU A 110 3.66 -28.00 0.61
CA LEU A 110 2.24 -28.33 0.71
C LEU A 110 2.00 -29.85 0.66
N PRO A 111 1.16 -30.40 1.54
CA PRO A 111 0.63 -31.77 1.37
C PRO A 111 -0.05 -31.93 0.00
N ILE A 112 0.03 -33.13 -0.59
CA ILE A 112 -0.54 -33.42 -1.93
C ILE A 112 -2.02 -33.00 -2.04
N SER A 113 -2.81 -33.25 -1.00
CA SER A 113 -4.22 -32.83 -0.95
C SER A 113 -4.40 -31.31 -1.00
N SER A 114 -3.48 -30.55 -0.42
CA SER A 114 -3.49 -29.08 -0.41
C SER A 114 -2.97 -28.49 -1.73
N GLN A 115 -2.07 -29.20 -2.42
CA GLN A 115 -1.58 -28.80 -3.75
C GLN A 115 -2.70 -28.79 -4.80
N ALA A 116 -3.57 -29.81 -4.81
CA ALA A 116 -4.72 -29.85 -5.72
C ALA A 116 -5.68 -28.67 -5.47
N ALA A 117 -5.98 -28.37 -4.21
CA ALA A 117 -6.80 -27.22 -3.85
C ALA A 117 -6.15 -25.89 -4.24
N PHE A 118 -4.83 -25.74 -4.01
CA PHE A 118 -4.08 -24.55 -4.38
C PHE A 118 -4.16 -24.26 -5.88
N ASN A 119 -3.91 -25.27 -6.72
CA ASN A 119 -4.03 -25.14 -8.17
C ASN A 119 -5.46 -24.81 -8.58
N GLY A 120 -6.44 -25.41 -7.90
CA GLY A 120 -7.87 -25.20 -8.14
C GLY A 120 -8.34 -23.76 -7.93
N TYR A 121 -7.67 -22.98 -7.07
CA TYR A 121 -8.04 -21.57 -6.87
C TYR A 121 -7.82 -20.71 -8.12
N PHE A 122 -6.80 -21.02 -8.93
CA PHE A 122 -6.47 -20.25 -10.13
C PHE A 122 -7.21 -20.76 -11.38
N THR A 123 -7.75 -21.97 -11.34
CA THR A 123 -8.59 -22.55 -12.42
C THR A 123 -10.08 -22.41 -12.15
N GLY A 124 -10.48 -21.89 -10.99
CA GLY A 124 -11.88 -21.75 -10.58
C GLY A 124 -12.55 -23.04 -10.08
N SER A 125 -11.78 -24.11 -9.86
CA SER A 125 -12.30 -25.40 -9.39
C SER A 125 -12.31 -25.57 -7.86
N ALA A 126 -11.79 -24.60 -7.10
CA ALA A 126 -11.82 -24.60 -5.63
C ALA A 126 -12.62 -23.40 -5.07
N PRO A 127 -13.30 -23.56 -3.91
CA PRO A 127 -14.16 -22.53 -3.33
C PRO A 127 -13.42 -21.23 -2.98
N ALA A 128 -14.11 -20.13 -3.24
CA ALA A 128 -13.67 -18.76 -3.00
C ALA A 128 -13.51 -18.45 -1.49
N GLY A 129 -12.43 -17.77 -1.13
CA GLY A 129 -12.05 -17.46 0.24
C GLY A 129 -10.87 -16.49 0.24
N VAL A 130 -9.85 -16.73 1.08
CA VAL A 130 -8.63 -15.89 1.07
C VAL A 130 -7.90 -15.96 -0.28
N ALA A 131 -8.12 -17.01 -1.06
CA ALA A 131 -7.58 -17.14 -2.41
C ALA A 131 -8.25 -16.22 -3.45
N THR A 132 -9.44 -15.67 -3.17
CA THR A 132 -10.22 -14.89 -4.15
C THR A 132 -9.48 -13.62 -4.58
N GLU A 133 -8.85 -12.93 -3.63
CA GLU A 133 -8.05 -11.72 -3.92
C GLU A 133 -6.85 -12.06 -4.83
N PHE A 134 -6.13 -13.15 -4.54
CA PHE A 134 -4.99 -13.58 -5.35
C PHE A 134 -5.40 -14.12 -6.72
N ALA A 135 -6.51 -14.85 -6.81
CA ALA A 135 -7.04 -15.37 -8.07
C ALA A 135 -7.55 -14.24 -8.97
N ASP A 136 -8.26 -13.24 -8.44
CA ASP A 136 -8.62 -12.04 -9.18
C ASP A 136 -7.36 -11.30 -9.65
N ALA A 137 -6.35 -11.13 -8.77
CA ALA A 137 -5.09 -10.49 -9.15
C ALA A 137 -4.40 -11.19 -10.34
N VAL A 138 -4.28 -12.52 -10.31
CA VAL A 138 -3.71 -13.30 -11.41
C VAL A 138 -4.54 -13.15 -12.68
N SER A 139 -5.86 -13.24 -12.59
CA SER A 139 -6.74 -13.01 -13.74
C SER A 139 -6.54 -11.62 -14.34
N GLN A 140 -6.40 -10.60 -13.49
CA GLN A 140 -6.22 -9.21 -13.93
C GLN A 140 -4.91 -8.96 -14.67
N LEU A 141 -3.84 -9.71 -14.40
CA LEU A 141 -2.59 -9.61 -15.17
C LEU A 141 -2.80 -9.90 -16.67
N HIS A 142 -3.77 -10.76 -16.99
CA HIS A 142 -4.02 -11.23 -18.36
C HIS A 142 -5.10 -10.42 -19.09
N VAL A 143 -6.10 -9.90 -18.36
CA VAL A 143 -7.26 -9.23 -18.98
C VAL A 143 -7.17 -7.70 -18.97
N ASN A 144 -6.48 -7.09 -18.00
CA ASN A 144 -6.43 -5.64 -17.88
C ASN A 144 -5.45 -5.03 -18.90
N PRO A 145 -5.89 -4.10 -19.77
CA PRO A 145 -5.05 -3.41 -20.73
C PRO A 145 -3.78 -2.77 -20.15
N HIS A 146 -3.84 -2.26 -18.91
CA HIS A 146 -2.68 -1.60 -18.29
C HIS A 146 -1.51 -2.56 -18.04
N PHE A 147 -1.75 -3.86 -17.89
CA PHE A 147 -0.66 -4.85 -17.74
C PHE A 147 -0.05 -5.30 -19.08
N LYS A 148 -0.61 -4.87 -20.23
CA LYS A 148 -0.04 -5.20 -21.56
C LYS A 148 1.32 -4.53 -21.82
N ILE A 149 1.71 -3.56 -21.00
CA ILE A 149 3.03 -2.91 -21.09
C ILE A 149 4.17 -3.84 -20.64
N PHE A 150 3.86 -4.90 -19.89
CA PHE A 150 4.85 -5.82 -19.36
C PHE A 150 5.17 -6.93 -20.34
N SER A 151 6.43 -7.37 -20.35
CA SER A 151 6.83 -8.53 -21.14
C SER A 151 6.16 -9.81 -20.62
N PRO A 152 5.98 -10.86 -21.45
CA PRO A 152 5.48 -12.16 -20.98
C PRO A 152 6.31 -12.75 -19.83
N THR A 153 7.64 -12.50 -19.85
CA THR A 153 8.56 -12.89 -18.78
C THR A 153 8.24 -12.19 -17.46
N ASP A 154 7.95 -10.88 -17.51
CA ASP A 154 7.64 -10.11 -16.30
C ASP A 154 6.24 -10.42 -15.77
N LEU A 155 5.25 -10.62 -16.66
CA LEU A 155 3.93 -11.12 -16.27
C LEU A 155 4.02 -12.48 -15.57
N ASN A 156 4.89 -13.38 -16.05
CA ASN A 156 5.13 -14.66 -15.40
C ASN A 156 5.75 -14.50 -14.00
N LYS A 157 6.71 -13.57 -13.82
CA LYS A 157 7.25 -13.27 -12.49
C LYS A 157 6.15 -12.74 -11.56
N MET A 158 5.31 -11.82 -12.03
CA MET A 158 4.20 -11.26 -11.24
C MET A 158 3.20 -12.34 -10.81
N GLU A 159 2.81 -13.23 -11.73
CA GLU A 159 1.93 -14.34 -11.40
C GLU A 159 2.54 -15.24 -10.31
N LEU A 160 3.84 -15.55 -10.42
CA LEU A 160 4.55 -16.33 -9.40
C LEU A 160 4.61 -15.60 -8.06
N LEU A 161 4.81 -14.28 -8.03
CA LEU A 161 4.78 -13.49 -6.79
C LEU A 161 3.41 -13.56 -6.09
N LEU A 162 2.31 -13.46 -6.85
CA LEU A 162 0.96 -13.62 -6.30
C LEU A 162 0.74 -15.03 -5.73
N ARG A 163 1.17 -16.05 -6.48
CA ARG A 163 1.12 -17.45 -6.04
C ARG A 163 1.96 -17.69 -4.78
N ILE A 164 3.15 -17.11 -4.69
CA ILE A 164 4.02 -17.14 -3.50
C ILE A 164 3.30 -16.53 -2.29
N GLY A 165 2.62 -15.40 -2.47
CA GLY A 165 1.83 -14.78 -1.40
C GLY A 165 0.73 -15.70 -0.86
N LEU A 166 -0.04 -16.32 -1.75
CA LEU A 166 -1.08 -17.28 -1.35
C LEU A 166 -0.48 -18.55 -0.72
N LEU A 167 0.62 -19.07 -1.26
CA LEU A 167 1.34 -20.20 -0.67
C LEU A 167 1.74 -19.90 0.77
N GLY A 168 2.34 -18.74 1.03
CA GLY A 168 2.70 -18.32 2.39
C GLY A 168 1.50 -18.38 3.33
N VAL A 169 0.34 -17.86 2.92
CA VAL A 169 -0.89 -17.87 3.73
C VAL A 169 -1.37 -19.28 4.02
N ILE A 170 -1.34 -20.18 3.03
CA ILE A 170 -1.78 -21.57 3.22
C ILE A 170 -0.79 -22.33 4.11
N ILE A 171 0.51 -22.20 3.85
CA ILE A 171 1.57 -22.85 4.62
C ILE A 171 1.48 -22.43 6.09
N ALA A 172 1.32 -21.13 6.38
CA ALA A 172 1.22 -20.61 7.75
C ALA A 172 -0.01 -21.12 8.53
N ARG A 173 -1.02 -21.69 7.85
CA ARG A 173 -2.19 -22.33 8.49
C ARG A 173 -1.98 -23.81 8.78
N ILE A 174 -1.08 -24.44 8.04
CA ILE A 174 -0.82 -25.89 8.13
C ILE A 174 0.39 -26.15 9.03
N PHE A 175 1.40 -25.29 8.95
CA PHE A 175 2.69 -25.46 9.60
C PHE A 175 2.95 -24.34 10.60
N ASP A 176 3.65 -24.70 11.67
CA ASP A 176 4.21 -23.73 12.60
C ASP A 176 5.49 -23.12 12.00
N LEU A 177 5.36 -21.94 11.41
CA LEU A 177 6.48 -21.21 10.81
C LEU A 177 7.23 -20.43 11.90
N PRO A 178 8.56 -20.20 11.75
CA PRO A 178 9.31 -19.35 12.68
C PRO A 178 8.74 -17.93 12.72
N LEU A 179 9.18 -17.14 13.71
CA LEU A 179 8.81 -15.72 13.86
C LEU A 179 7.29 -15.52 14.05
N ASP A 180 6.68 -16.39 14.87
CA ASP A 180 5.27 -16.26 15.26
C ASP A 180 5.07 -15.17 16.31
N ILE A 181 5.08 -13.92 15.86
CA ILE A 181 4.83 -12.75 16.70
C ILE A 181 3.37 -12.30 16.68
N TYR A 182 2.49 -13.10 16.07
CA TYR A 182 1.05 -12.87 16.16
C TYR A 182 0.60 -12.87 17.62
N GLY A 183 -0.29 -11.92 17.98
CA GLY A 183 -0.73 -11.75 19.37
C GLY A 183 0.17 -10.86 20.23
N ARG A 184 1.32 -10.38 19.74
CA ARG A 184 2.23 -9.46 20.45
C ARG A 184 2.42 -8.14 19.69
N GLY A 185 2.87 -7.11 20.40
CA GLY A 185 3.14 -5.79 19.80
C GLY A 185 1.99 -5.30 18.93
N PHE A 186 2.30 -4.71 17.76
CA PHE A 186 1.31 -4.24 16.78
C PHE A 186 0.45 -5.36 16.17
N PHE A 187 0.87 -6.64 16.23
CA PHE A 187 0.07 -7.77 15.75
C PHE A 187 -0.91 -8.32 16.78
N SER A 188 -0.91 -7.80 18.01
CA SER A 188 -1.90 -8.16 19.02
C SER A 188 -3.29 -7.61 18.68
N LEU A 189 -4.35 -8.29 19.13
CA LEU A 189 -5.73 -7.85 18.91
C LEU A 189 -6.00 -6.45 19.48
N ALA A 190 -5.38 -6.13 20.62
CA ALA A 190 -5.53 -4.85 21.31
C ALA A 190 -4.81 -3.71 20.59
N ALA A 191 -3.64 -3.98 19.99
CA ALA A 191 -2.80 -2.95 19.38
C ALA A 191 -3.08 -2.72 17.90
N ARG A 192 -3.46 -3.76 17.13
CA ARG A 192 -3.59 -3.68 15.66
C ARG A 192 -4.61 -2.67 15.18
N GLY A 193 -5.60 -2.34 16.02
CA GLY A 193 -6.50 -1.21 15.77
C GLY A 193 -7.41 -1.34 14.55
N ARG A 194 -7.60 -2.54 14.00
CA ARG A 194 -8.48 -2.79 12.85
C ARG A 194 -9.88 -3.19 13.29
N THR A 195 -10.89 -2.51 12.76
CA THR A 195 -12.30 -2.91 12.88
C THR A 195 -12.93 -3.10 11.51
N VAL A 196 -13.83 -4.08 11.40
CA VAL A 196 -14.60 -4.33 10.17
C VAL A 196 -15.76 -3.36 10.15
N LYS A 197 -15.96 -2.65 9.04
CA LYS A 197 -17.15 -1.83 8.84
C LYS A 197 -18.36 -2.74 8.68
N GLU A 198 -19.45 -2.43 9.36
CA GLU A 198 -20.70 -3.15 9.12
C GLU A 198 -21.09 -2.98 7.65
N PRO A 199 -21.49 -4.06 6.96
CA PRO A 199 -22.03 -3.92 5.62
C PRO A 199 -23.26 -3.01 5.71
N PRO A 200 -23.43 -2.03 4.80
CA PRO A 200 -24.58 -1.13 4.85
C PRO A 200 -25.89 -1.94 4.90
N THR A 201 -26.75 -1.62 5.88
CA THR A 201 -27.99 -2.33 6.21
C THR A 201 -29.10 -2.19 5.17
N VAL A 202 -28.85 -1.44 4.10
CA VAL A 202 -29.80 -1.26 3.00
C VAL A 202 -29.30 -2.07 1.82
N ALA A 203 -30.23 -2.75 1.14
CA ALA A 203 -30.04 -3.46 -0.13
C ALA A 203 -29.62 -2.54 -1.30
N VAL A 204 -28.66 -1.64 -1.07
CA VAL A 204 -27.86 -0.99 -2.09
C VAL A 204 -27.00 -2.11 -2.68
N GLY A 205 -27.42 -2.61 -3.84
CA GLY A 205 -26.81 -3.75 -4.51
C GLY A 205 -25.29 -3.67 -4.43
N ARG A 206 -24.65 -4.82 -4.13
CA ARG A 206 -23.20 -5.03 -4.00
C ARG A 206 -22.43 -3.84 -4.59
N LEU A 207 -21.94 -2.92 -3.77
CA LEU A 207 -21.09 -1.82 -4.22
C LEU A 207 -19.86 -2.45 -4.90
N THR A 208 -19.93 -2.62 -6.21
CA THR A 208 -18.84 -3.16 -7.00
C THR A 208 -17.81 -2.06 -7.09
N THR A 209 -16.78 -2.16 -6.25
CA THR A 209 -15.70 -1.17 -6.23
C THR A 209 -15.02 -1.17 -7.61
N LEU A 210 -15.07 -0.04 -8.31
CA LEU A 210 -14.43 0.11 -9.63
C LEU A 210 -13.00 0.64 -9.51
N SER A 211 -12.54 0.93 -8.30
CA SER A 211 -11.21 1.51 -8.08
C SER A 211 -10.20 0.44 -7.66
N ARG A 212 -9.04 0.37 -8.30
CA ARG A 212 -7.87 -0.44 -7.90
C ARG A 212 -7.10 0.21 -6.76
N GLY A 213 -6.23 -0.59 -6.17
CA GLY A 213 -5.31 -0.16 -5.12
C GLY A 213 -5.95 0.49 -3.92
N LEU A 214 -5.39 1.59 -3.40
CA LEU A 214 -5.86 2.20 -2.15
C LEU A 214 -7.08 3.10 -2.31
N MET A 215 -7.50 3.38 -3.54
CA MET A 215 -8.68 4.18 -3.82
C MET A 215 -9.93 3.46 -3.30
N LYS A 216 -10.76 4.19 -2.55
CA LYS A 216 -12.04 3.68 -2.05
C LYS A 216 -13.13 3.81 -3.10
N SER A 217 -14.16 2.99 -2.98
CA SER A 217 -15.30 2.90 -3.90
C SER A 217 -16.01 4.24 -4.20
N TYR A 218 -16.04 5.18 -3.26
CA TYR A 218 -16.67 6.49 -3.43
C TYR A 218 -15.70 7.60 -3.84
N MET A 219 -14.41 7.31 -3.92
CA MET A 219 -13.42 8.29 -4.36
C MET A 219 -13.45 8.36 -5.88
N PRO A 220 -13.56 9.58 -6.47
CA PRO A 220 -13.61 9.71 -7.91
C PRO A 220 -12.29 9.26 -8.52
N THR A 221 -12.37 8.48 -9.60
CA THR A 221 -11.24 8.03 -10.41
C THR A 221 -11.51 8.41 -11.87
N PHE A 222 -10.50 8.88 -12.59
CA PHE A 222 -10.66 9.20 -14.00
C PHE A 222 -10.85 7.93 -14.84
N TYR A 223 -11.73 8.00 -15.85
CA TYR A 223 -11.89 6.90 -16.78
C TYR A 223 -10.59 6.70 -17.59
N GLY A 224 -10.14 5.46 -17.71
CA GLY A 224 -8.87 5.11 -18.36
C GLY A 224 -7.62 5.33 -17.52
N ASP A 225 -7.75 5.78 -16.27
CA ASP A 225 -6.65 5.81 -15.32
C ASP A 225 -6.35 4.38 -14.79
N ILE A 226 -5.10 4.11 -14.41
CA ILE A 226 -4.70 2.79 -13.87
C ILE A 226 -5.44 2.43 -12.58
N THR A 227 -5.96 3.41 -11.86
CA THR A 227 -6.80 3.20 -10.67
C THR A 227 -8.22 2.77 -11.03
N HIS A 228 -8.64 2.81 -12.31
CA HIS A 228 -9.97 2.41 -12.74
C HIS A 228 -10.04 0.92 -13.13
N ARG A 229 -11.23 0.33 -13.00
CA ARG A 229 -11.62 -0.97 -13.52
C ARG A 229 -12.96 -0.85 -14.21
N ASP A 230 -13.06 -1.48 -15.38
CA ASP A 230 -14.33 -1.60 -16.10
C ASP A 230 -15.32 -2.54 -15.38
N SER A 231 -14.80 -3.53 -14.65
CA SER A 231 -15.57 -4.46 -13.84
C SER A 231 -15.11 -4.41 -12.38
N GLY A 232 -16.09 -4.32 -11.47
CA GLY A 232 -15.77 -4.25 -10.05
C GLY A 232 -15.38 -5.58 -9.45
N PHE A 233 -14.83 -5.52 -8.24
CA PHE A 233 -14.40 -6.71 -7.51
C PHE A 233 -15.59 -7.61 -7.14
N SER A 234 -15.34 -8.93 -7.16
CA SER A 234 -16.27 -9.93 -6.65
C SER A 234 -16.31 -10.00 -5.10
N TYR A 235 -15.48 -9.20 -4.44
CA TYR A 235 -15.31 -9.10 -3.00
C TYR A 235 -15.20 -7.63 -2.56
N LEU A 236 -15.43 -7.37 -1.27
CA LEU A 236 -15.21 -6.04 -0.70
C LEU A 236 -13.72 -5.83 -0.45
N LYS A 237 -13.14 -4.81 -1.05
CA LYS A 237 -11.71 -4.50 -0.87
C LYS A 237 -11.40 -4.11 0.58
N PRO A 238 -10.19 -4.41 1.08
CA PRO A 238 -9.75 -4.00 2.41
C PRO A 238 -9.92 -2.49 2.70
N ALA A 239 -9.55 -1.62 1.75
CA ALA A 239 -9.68 -0.16 1.88
C ALA A 239 -11.14 0.29 2.14
N ASP A 240 -12.12 -0.49 1.67
CA ASP A 240 -13.55 -0.26 1.86
C ASP A 240 -14.12 -1.05 3.05
N ALA A 241 -13.51 -2.18 3.41
CA ALA A 241 -13.98 -3.09 4.45
C ALA A 241 -13.56 -2.72 5.87
N TYR A 242 -12.47 -1.97 6.02
CA TYR A 242 -11.87 -1.72 7.34
C TYR A 242 -11.86 -0.23 7.72
N GLN A 243 -11.88 0.01 9.03
CA GLN A 243 -11.60 1.30 9.64
C GLN A 243 -10.69 1.12 10.85
N PHE A 244 -9.97 2.18 11.21
CA PHE A 244 -9.09 2.16 12.36
C PHE A 244 -9.84 2.45 13.66
N LYS A 245 -9.30 1.98 14.77
CA LYS A 245 -9.75 2.29 16.13
C LYS A 245 -8.78 3.29 16.77
N ARG A 246 -9.26 4.50 17.08
CA ARG A 246 -8.49 5.50 17.84
C ARG A 246 -8.06 4.93 19.20
N GLY A 247 -6.95 5.43 19.74
CA GLY A 247 -6.44 5.00 21.04
C GLY A 247 -5.79 3.61 21.04
N THR A 248 -5.44 3.08 19.87
CA THR A 248 -4.72 1.80 19.75
C THR A 248 -3.33 2.04 19.15
N ALA A 249 -2.36 1.24 19.60
CA ALA A 249 -0.95 1.54 19.36
C ALA A 249 -0.56 1.60 17.89
N TRP A 250 -1.10 0.71 17.03
CA TRP A 250 -0.77 0.76 15.60
C TRP A 250 -1.33 2.03 14.92
N PRO A 251 -2.64 2.34 14.98
CA PRO A 251 -3.16 3.61 14.47
C PRO A 251 -2.44 4.85 15.02
N GLU A 252 -2.10 4.90 16.31
CA GLU A 252 -1.34 6.03 16.87
C GLU A 252 0.04 6.17 16.23
N TYR A 253 0.79 5.07 16.11
CA TYR A 253 2.08 5.04 15.44
C TYR A 253 1.99 5.32 13.93
N HIS A 254 0.91 4.89 13.30
CA HIS A 254 0.67 5.08 11.88
C HIS A 254 0.37 6.53 11.55
N PHE A 255 -0.54 7.16 12.29
CA PHE A 255 -0.93 8.54 12.04
C PHE A 255 0.05 9.56 12.59
N SER A 256 1.01 9.19 13.44
CA SER A 256 2.06 10.12 13.89
C SER A 256 2.99 10.59 12.76
N SER A 257 3.03 9.88 11.62
CA SER A 257 3.73 10.34 10.42
C SER A 257 2.96 11.40 9.60
N LEU A 258 1.70 11.64 9.96
CA LEU A 258 0.74 12.58 9.35
C LEU A 258 0.29 12.32 7.91
N ILE A 259 0.83 11.30 7.23
CA ILE A 259 0.64 11.21 5.78
C ILE A 259 0.11 9.90 5.25
N HIS A 260 0.29 8.80 5.98
CA HIS A 260 -0.07 7.49 5.45
C HIS A 260 -1.57 7.25 5.65
N PRO A 261 -2.33 6.87 4.61
CA PRO A 261 -3.71 6.51 4.78
C PRO A 261 -3.79 5.14 5.46
N PHE A 262 -4.81 4.93 6.28
CA PHE A 262 -5.07 3.61 6.87
C PHE A 262 -5.89 2.77 5.89
N SER A 263 -5.40 1.58 5.53
CA SER A 263 -6.16 0.66 4.67
C SER A 263 -6.66 -0.56 5.44
N GLY A 264 -5.85 -1.07 6.35
CA GLY A 264 -6.18 -2.29 7.07
C GLY A 264 -5.59 -2.37 8.46
N SER A 265 -4.27 -2.21 8.57
CA SER A 265 -3.40 -2.36 9.76
C SER A 265 -2.00 -2.75 9.26
N ILE A 266 -1.02 -2.89 10.15
CA ILE A 266 0.25 -3.55 9.85
C ILE A 266 0.06 -4.88 9.09
N SER A 267 0.87 -5.12 8.06
CA SER A 267 0.63 -6.22 7.12
C SER A 267 0.97 -7.60 7.67
N GLY A 268 -0.08 -8.38 7.96
CA GLY A 268 0.06 -9.81 8.26
C GLY A 268 0.51 -10.63 7.05
N THR A 269 0.14 -10.22 5.83
CA THR A 269 0.59 -10.88 4.60
C THR A 269 2.10 -10.77 4.44
N MET A 270 2.66 -9.57 4.67
CA MET A 270 4.11 -9.39 4.65
C MET A 270 4.79 -10.19 5.77
N LEU A 271 4.25 -10.19 6.99
CA LEU A 271 4.80 -11.01 8.08
C LEU A 271 4.81 -12.50 7.71
N ILE A 272 3.70 -13.04 7.19
CA ILE A 272 3.62 -14.43 6.74
C ILE A 272 4.70 -14.75 5.68
N LEU A 273 4.90 -13.83 4.73
CA LEU A 273 5.93 -14.00 3.70
C LEU A 273 7.32 -14.07 4.34
N LEU A 274 7.62 -13.17 5.28
CA LEU A 274 8.88 -13.17 6.02
C LEU A 274 9.05 -14.44 6.86
N ARG A 275 7.98 -14.95 7.49
CA ARG A 275 8.01 -16.23 8.22
C ARG A 275 8.35 -17.40 7.30
N ALA A 276 7.77 -17.44 6.10
CA ALA A 276 8.08 -18.45 5.09
C ALA A 276 9.53 -18.33 4.57
N CYS A 277 10.00 -17.11 4.28
CA CYS A 277 11.39 -16.86 3.92
C CYS A 277 12.36 -17.31 5.01
N LYS A 278 12.05 -17.05 6.28
CA LYS A 278 12.87 -17.48 7.42
C LYS A 278 12.89 -19.00 7.55
N HIS A 279 11.76 -19.67 7.31
CA HIS A 279 11.72 -21.14 7.28
C HIS A 279 12.66 -21.70 6.21
N LEU A 280 12.58 -21.18 4.98
CA LEU A 280 13.46 -21.60 3.89
C LEU A 280 14.94 -21.29 4.19
N ALA A 281 15.23 -20.16 4.85
CA ALA A 281 16.60 -19.82 5.25
C ALA A 281 17.18 -20.81 6.25
N ASN A 282 16.38 -21.27 7.23
CA ASN A 282 16.79 -22.30 8.18
C ASN A 282 17.07 -23.66 7.50
N GLN A 283 16.59 -23.87 6.28
CA GLN A 283 16.82 -25.05 5.46
C GLN A 283 17.87 -24.81 4.35
N GLU A 284 18.57 -23.66 4.39
CA GLU A 284 19.54 -23.24 3.35
C GLU A 284 18.94 -23.13 1.93
N ASN A 285 17.61 -23.00 1.84
CA ASN A 285 16.84 -22.96 0.60
C ASN A 285 16.27 -21.56 0.28
N LEU A 286 16.71 -20.51 0.98
CA LEU A 286 16.28 -19.13 0.67
C LEU A 286 17.12 -18.54 -0.46
N LEU A 287 16.49 -18.30 -1.63
CA LEU A 287 17.14 -17.69 -2.79
C LEU A 287 17.36 -16.17 -2.64
N PHE A 288 16.47 -15.49 -1.92
CA PHE A 288 16.54 -14.05 -1.66
C PHE A 288 17.39 -13.75 -0.42
N ASN A 289 18.62 -14.24 -0.39
CA ASN A 289 19.51 -14.21 0.79
C ASN A 289 20.50 -13.04 0.82
N THR A 290 20.42 -12.11 -0.13
CA THR A 290 21.18 -10.85 -0.12
C THR A 290 20.24 -9.67 0.04
N ARG A 291 20.77 -8.54 0.54
CA ARG A 291 20.00 -7.29 0.72
C ARG A 291 19.33 -6.85 -0.58
N GLU A 292 20.05 -6.90 -1.70
CA GLU A 292 19.54 -6.52 -3.02
C GLU A 292 18.41 -7.45 -3.48
N LYS A 293 18.63 -8.77 -3.42
CA LYS A 293 17.62 -9.75 -3.83
C LYS A 293 16.36 -9.66 -2.99
N MET A 294 16.52 -9.56 -1.66
CA MET A 294 15.41 -9.41 -0.73
C MET A 294 14.68 -8.08 -0.96
N GLY A 295 15.40 -6.97 -1.11
CA GLY A 295 14.80 -5.67 -1.37
C GLY A 295 13.97 -5.65 -2.65
N ASN A 296 14.51 -6.16 -3.76
CA ASN A 296 13.81 -6.28 -5.04
C ASN A 296 12.57 -7.18 -4.92
N PHE A 297 12.67 -8.28 -4.17
CA PHE A 297 11.55 -9.19 -3.93
C PHE A 297 10.42 -8.51 -3.15
N LEU A 298 10.75 -7.87 -2.03
CA LEU A 298 9.80 -7.21 -1.15
C LEU A 298 9.09 -6.06 -1.86
N VAL A 299 9.83 -5.19 -2.57
CA VAL A 299 9.24 -4.03 -3.26
C VAL A 299 8.36 -4.47 -4.43
N CYS A 300 8.74 -5.49 -5.20
CA CYS A 300 7.88 -6.04 -6.25
C CYS A 300 6.60 -6.63 -5.66
N PHE A 301 6.72 -7.43 -4.60
CA PHE A 301 5.61 -8.09 -3.95
C PHE A 301 4.60 -7.08 -3.36
N SER A 302 5.07 -6.10 -2.59
CA SER A 302 4.20 -5.08 -2.01
C SER A 302 3.57 -4.20 -3.10
N SER A 303 4.32 -3.82 -4.12
CA SER A 303 3.81 -3.01 -5.24
C SER A 303 2.71 -3.75 -6.02
N LEU A 304 2.88 -5.05 -6.27
CA LEU A 304 1.90 -5.85 -7.00
C LEU A 304 0.59 -6.03 -6.23
N LEU A 305 0.64 -6.29 -4.92
CA LEU A 305 -0.56 -6.39 -4.11
C LEU A 305 -1.24 -5.02 -3.91
N LEU A 306 -0.44 -3.97 -3.67
CA LEU A 306 -0.96 -2.62 -3.50
C LEU A 306 -1.64 -2.15 -4.78
N CYS A 307 -1.04 -2.29 -5.96
CA CYS A 307 -1.65 -1.81 -7.20
C CYS A 307 -2.92 -2.58 -7.59
N HIS A 308 -3.10 -3.81 -7.09
CA HIS A 308 -4.32 -4.59 -7.33
C HIS A 308 -5.45 -4.25 -6.35
N SER A 309 -5.34 -4.72 -5.10
CA SER A 309 -6.44 -4.68 -4.11
C SER A 309 -6.30 -3.54 -3.10
N GLY A 310 -5.08 -3.04 -2.89
CA GLY A 310 -4.78 -2.04 -1.86
C GLY A 310 -5.02 -2.57 -0.45
N GLY A 311 -4.67 -3.83 -0.18
CA GLY A 311 -4.83 -4.42 1.15
C GLY A 311 -4.17 -3.64 2.29
N HIS A 312 -3.07 -2.97 1.97
CA HIS A 312 -2.25 -2.18 2.87
C HIS A 312 -1.64 -1.00 2.09
N SER A 313 -1.44 0.14 2.74
CA SER A 313 -0.53 1.18 2.24
C SER A 313 0.91 0.66 2.21
N PHE A 314 1.83 1.33 1.50
CA PHE A 314 3.24 0.95 1.54
C PHE A 314 3.81 0.98 2.95
N PHE A 315 3.40 1.97 3.76
CA PHE A 315 3.78 2.05 5.16
C PHE A 315 3.28 0.83 5.95
N GLU A 316 2.01 0.45 5.78
CA GLU A 316 1.45 -0.76 6.41
C GLU A 316 2.12 -2.06 5.91
N PHE A 317 2.47 -2.14 4.62
CA PHE A 317 3.12 -3.30 4.00
C PHE A 317 4.55 -3.50 4.49
N LEU A 318 5.32 -2.43 4.62
CA LEU A 318 6.75 -2.50 4.90
C LEU A 318 7.10 -2.32 6.38
N ALA A 319 6.17 -1.83 7.21
CA ALA A 319 6.36 -1.73 8.66
C ALA A 319 6.82 -3.02 9.36
N PRO A 320 6.43 -4.24 8.94
CA PRO A 320 6.97 -5.47 9.54
C PRO A 320 8.51 -5.56 9.48
N LEU A 321 9.16 -4.97 8.47
CA LEU A 321 10.63 -4.99 8.33
C LEU A 321 11.34 -4.22 9.46
N GLU A 322 10.63 -3.30 10.10
CA GLU A 322 11.18 -2.46 11.17
C GLU A 322 10.98 -3.06 12.57
N ILE A 323 10.25 -4.17 12.67
CA ILE A 323 10.02 -4.85 13.95
C ILE A 323 11.34 -5.48 14.44
N PRO A 324 11.75 -5.27 15.71
CA PRO A 324 13.00 -5.80 16.24
C PRO A 324 13.17 -7.31 16.06
N GLU A 325 12.12 -8.09 16.30
CA GLU A 325 12.12 -9.54 16.13
C GLU A 325 12.35 -9.97 14.67
N VAL A 326 11.78 -9.22 13.72
CA VAL A 326 11.98 -9.44 12.29
C VAL A 326 13.42 -9.11 11.90
N ARG A 327 13.94 -7.96 12.33
CA ARG A 327 15.34 -7.58 12.08
C ARG A 327 16.32 -8.60 12.65
N CYS A 328 16.07 -9.07 13.87
CA CYS A 328 16.87 -10.12 14.50
C CYS A 328 16.81 -11.44 13.71
N ALA A 329 15.62 -11.84 13.24
CA ALA A 329 15.46 -13.09 12.50
C ALA A 329 16.19 -13.10 11.16
N PHE A 330 16.39 -11.92 10.56
CA PHE A 330 17.02 -11.71 9.25
C PHE A 330 18.44 -11.12 9.31
N SER A 331 19.06 -11.06 10.50
CA SER A 331 20.44 -10.55 10.66
C SER A 331 21.50 -11.34 9.88
N PHE A 332 21.15 -12.53 9.39
CA PHE A 332 22.00 -13.33 8.50
C PHE A 332 22.14 -12.72 7.10
N ILE A 333 21.28 -11.77 6.72
CA ILE A 333 21.42 -10.97 5.49
C ILE A 333 22.11 -9.66 5.87
N PRO A 334 23.38 -9.44 5.47
CA PRO A 334 24.09 -8.21 5.79
C PRO A 334 23.35 -6.98 5.26
N GLY A 335 23.08 -6.00 6.14
CA GLY A 335 22.37 -4.77 5.80
C GLY A 335 20.84 -4.90 5.71
N PHE A 336 20.24 -5.97 6.22
CA PHE A 336 18.78 -6.13 6.24
C PHE A 336 18.08 -5.01 7.00
N GLU A 337 18.67 -4.51 8.08
CA GLU A 337 18.15 -3.42 8.90
C GLU A 337 17.98 -2.09 8.13
N GLN A 338 18.64 -1.97 6.99
CA GLN A 338 18.55 -0.82 6.11
C GLN A 338 17.33 -0.92 5.18
N LEU A 339 16.71 -2.09 5.01
CA LEU A 339 15.50 -2.26 4.21
C LEU A 339 14.31 -1.62 4.93
N ASN A 340 13.90 -0.45 4.47
CA ASN A 340 12.75 0.30 4.99
C ASN A 340 11.99 1.01 3.86
N LEU A 341 10.94 1.75 4.20
CA LEU A 341 10.12 2.48 3.23
C LEU A 341 10.96 3.40 2.32
N ALA A 342 11.94 4.12 2.87
CA ALA A 342 12.77 5.04 2.12
C ALA A 342 13.68 4.33 1.13
N THR A 343 14.45 3.35 1.60
CA THR A 343 15.41 2.64 0.73
C THR A 343 14.72 1.81 -0.33
N LEU A 344 13.51 1.32 -0.07
CA LEU A 344 12.77 0.48 -1.03
C LEU A 344 12.01 1.29 -2.08
N LEU A 345 11.58 2.52 -1.77
CA LEU A 345 10.74 3.32 -2.68
C LEU A 345 11.41 4.57 -3.24
N MET A 346 12.50 5.07 -2.64
CA MET A 346 13.24 6.23 -3.17
C MET A 346 14.47 5.81 -3.96
N ASP A 347 15.36 5.02 -3.36
CA ASP A 347 16.71 4.82 -3.87
C ASP A 347 16.69 4.09 -5.23
N GLY A 348 17.00 4.80 -6.30
CA GLY A 348 16.96 4.27 -7.66
C GLY A 348 15.55 4.00 -8.19
N ASN A 349 14.54 4.69 -7.63
CA ASN A 349 13.13 4.64 -8.00
C ASN A 349 12.50 6.05 -8.12
N GLU A 350 13.33 7.09 -8.21
CA GLU A 350 12.95 8.50 -8.19
C GLU A 350 11.98 8.85 -9.34
N GLN A 351 12.18 8.27 -10.53
CA GLN A 351 11.29 8.51 -11.67
C GLN A 351 9.87 7.98 -11.43
N ALA A 352 9.72 6.84 -10.75
CA ALA A 352 8.41 6.29 -10.39
C ALA A 352 7.71 7.18 -9.36
N VAL A 353 8.46 7.68 -8.38
CA VAL A 353 7.97 8.67 -7.39
C VAL A 353 7.51 9.94 -8.09
N ASP A 354 8.32 10.51 -8.98
CA ASP A 354 7.99 11.74 -9.69
C ASP A 354 6.75 11.58 -10.57
N THR A 355 6.64 10.46 -11.29
CA THR A 355 5.47 10.17 -12.13
C THR A 355 4.19 10.04 -11.30
N ALA A 356 4.26 9.36 -10.15
CA ALA A 356 3.12 9.21 -9.25
C ALA A 356 2.74 10.54 -8.59
N LEU A 357 3.72 11.39 -8.26
CA LEU A 357 3.48 12.71 -7.68
C LEU A 357 2.79 13.64 -8.66
N GLU A 358 3.21 13.70 -9.92
CA GLU A 358 2.54 14.53 -10.92
C GLU A 358 1.07 14.15 -11.07
N LYS A 359 0.77 12.85 -11.06
CA LYS A 359 -0.62 12.36 -11.08
C LYS A 359 -1.40 12.76 -9.82
N ALA A 360 -0.76 12.71 -8.66
CA ALA A 360 -1.38 13.14 -7.40
C ALA A 360 -1.63 14.65 -7.35
N ILE A 361 -0.71 15.48 -7.87
CA ILE A 361 -0.85 16.94 -7.95
C ILE A 361 -2.01 17.32 -8.88
N GLU A 362 -2.05 16.72 -10.07
CA GLU A 362 -3.14 16.89 -11.05
C GLU A 362 -4.50 16.53 -10.42
N TYR A 363 -4.57 15.34 -9.82
CA TYR A 363 -5.77 14.87 -9.15
C TYR A 363 -6.19 15.77 -7.98
N ASN A 364 -5.26 16.17 -7.11
CA ASN A 364 -5.54 17.03 -5.97
C ASN A 364 -6.14 18.36 -6.41
N THR A 365 -5.58 18.96 -7.45
CA THR A 365 -6.10 20.20 -8.06
C THR A 365 -7.56 20.03 -8.49
N HIS A 366 -7.90 18.93 -9.14
CA HIS A 366 -9.27 18.65 -9.55
C HIS A 366 -10.22 18.43 -8.36
N ILE A 367 -9.79 17.69 -7.35
CA ILE A 367 -10.61 17.42 -6.16
C ILE A 367 -10.89 18.68 -5.36
N LEU A 368 -9.89 19.54 -5.16
CA LEU A 368 -10.09 20.80 -4.44
C LEU A 368 -11.04 21.73 -5.19
N LYS A 369 -10.94 21.81 -6.53
CA LYS A 369 -11.91 22.56 -7.37
C LYS A 369 -13.33 21.99 -7.24
N LEU A 370 -13.50 20.68 -7.28
CA LEU A 370 -14.80 20.04 -7.10
C LEU A 370 -15.40 20.34 -5.72
N ARG A 371 -14.58 20.30 -4.67
CA ARG A 371 -15.00 20.66 -3.30
C ARG A 371 -15.43 22.12 -3.21
N ALA A 372 -14.67 23.05 -3.81
CA ALA A 372 -15.00 24.47 -3.82
C ALA A 372 -16.36 24.72 -4.50
N VAL A 373 -16.57 24.15 -5.69
CA VAL A 373 -17.86 24.26 -6.41
C VAL A 373 -19.02 23.70 -5.57
N HIS A 374 -18.81 22.58 -4.88
CA HIS A 374 -19.84 21.98 -4.03
C HIS A 374 -20.18 22.85 -2.81
N GLU A 375 -19.17 23.48 -2.20
CA GLU A 375 -19.36 24.44 -1.11
C GLU A 375 -20.14 25.68 -1.59
N ASP A 376 -19.82 26.20 -2.78
CA ASP A 376 -20.55 27.32 -3.38
C ASP A 376 -22.02 26.98 -3.65
N ILE A 377 -22.29 25.80 -4.23
CA ILE A 377 -23.66 25.32 -4.47
C ILE A 377 -24.44 25.18 -3.16
N LYS A 378 -23.82 24.65 -2.10
CA LYS A 378 -24.45 24.54 -0.77
C LYS A 378 -24.77 25.90 -0.17
N ASN A 379 -23.85 26.86 -0.29
CA ASN A 379 -24.03 28.22 0.22
C ASN A 379 -25.16 28.93 -0.52
N LEU A 380 -25.20 28.84 -1.85
CA LEU A 380 -26.30 29.37 -2.68
C LEU A 380 -27.65 28.73 -2.31
N THR A 381 -27.69 27.40 -2.16
CA THR A 381 -28.91 26.67 -1.78
C THR A 381 -29.40 27.09 -0.40
N THR A 382 -28.49 27.34 0.53
CA THR A 382 -28.83 27.80 1.88
C THR A 382 -29.33 29.24 1.87
N ALA A 383 -28.73 30.11 1.06
CA ALA A 383 -29.18 31.49 0.87
C ALA A 383 -30.59 31.54 0.28
N LEU A 384 -30.89 30.71 -0.72
CA LEU A 384 -32.22 30.60 -1.34
C LEU A 384 -33.31 30.03 -0.41
N LYS A 385 -32.92 29.37 0.69
CA LYS A 385 -33.83 28.80 1.69
C LYS A 385 -34.06 29.69 2.91
N LYS A 386 -33.36 30.83 3.02
CA LYS A 386 -33.65 31.81 4.07
C LYS A 386 -34.86 32.66 3.62
N PRO A 387 -35.94 32.70 4.44
CA PRO A 387 -37.20 33.36 4.10
C PRO A 387 -37.08 34.88 3.97
#